data_AF-Q8I4J7-F1
#
_entry.id   AF-Q8I4J7-F1
#
_cell.length_a   1.000
_cell.length_b   1.000
_cell.length_c   1.000
_cell.angle_alpha   90.00
_cell.angle_beta   90.00
_cell.angle_gamma   90.00
#
_symmetry.space_group_name_H-M   'P 1'
#
loop_
_entity.id
_entity.type
_entity.pdbx_description
1 polymer ?
#
loop_
_entity_poly.entity_id
_entity_poly.type
_entity_poly.pdbx_seq_one_letter_code
_entity_poly.pdbx_strand_id
1 'polypeptide(L)'
;MNAFWLMAFLSLTSIHKVHTQTANIIEIQIPTNAPQSSTSCSTATWLVWSDWSTCSDECGSCGVQMRTRTCLTTDSTCTCSGSSTGVQYCNLDICRYPRTTCCNNFRVTSYLGRFACLNATALEG
;
A
#
# COMPACT_ATOMS: atom_id res chain seq x y z
N MET A 1 -37.90 -4.25 -41.52
CA MET A 1 -39.20 -4.83 -41.13
C MET A 1 -38.96 -5.71 -39.90
N ASN A 2 -39.38 -5.18 -38.74
CA ASN A 2 -39.95 -5.80 -37.53
C ASN A 2 -39.17 -6.95 -36.85
N ALA A 3 -38.59 -6.76 -35.65
CA ALA A 3 -39.22 -6.79 -34.31
C ALA A 3 -39.75 -8.22 -33.98
N PHE A 4 -39.45 -8.85 -32.84
CA PHE A 4 -40.08 -8.58 -31.56
C PHE A 4 -39.29 -9.18 -30.37
N TRP A 5 -39.39 -8.48 -29.24
CA TRP A 5 -38.72 -8.65 -27.95
C TRP A 5 -39.35 -9.72 -27.02
N LEU A 6 -38.55 -10.06 -25.99
CA LEU A 6 -38.91 -10.36 -24.58
C LEU A 6 -39.80 -11.56 -24.25
N MET A 7 -39.21 -12.44 -23.44
CA MET A 7 -39.90 -13.07 -22.32
C MET A 7 -39.14 -12.79 -21.03
N ALA A 8 -39.83 -12.13 -20.11
CA ALA A 8 -39.45 -11.98 -18.71
C ALA A 8 -39.78 -13.27 -17.95
N PHE A 9 -38.92 -13.67 -17.01
CA PHE A 9 -39.26 -14.65 -15.98
C PHE A 9 -39.10 -14.02 -14.59
N LEU A 10 -40.22 -14.11 -13.86
CA LEU A 10 -40.44 -13.76 -12.47
C LEU A 10 -39.95 -14.90 -11.55
N SER A 11 -39.34 -14.56 -10.41
CA SER A 11 -39.50 -15.23 -9.10
C SER A 11 -38.53 -14.59 -8.09
N LEU A 12 -38.97 -13.69 -7.21
CA LEU A 12 -39.48 -13.93 -5.84
C LEU A 12 -38.55 -14.78 -4.98
N THR A 13 -37.90 -14.17 -3.98
CA THR A 13 -37.90 -14.67 -2.58
C THR A 13 -37.31 -13.64 -1.59
N SER A 14 -38.18 -13.23 -0.66
CA SER A 14 -37.94 -13.00 0.78
C SER A 14 -36.98 -11.91 1.26
N ILE A 15 -37.52 -10.69 1.42
CA ILE A 15 -36.98 -9.64 2.31
C ILE A 15 -37.56 -9.86 3.71
N HIS A 16 -36.77 -10.42 4.63
CA HIS A 16 -37.16 -10.54 6.04
C HIS A 16 -36.91 -9.23 6.82
N LYS A 17 -38.04 -8.61 7.11
CA LYS A 17 -38.38 -7.62 8.15
C LYS A 17 -37.81 -7.97 9.53
N VAL A 18 -37.13 -7.03 10.20
CA VAL A 18 -37.34 -6.70 11.64
C VAL A 18 -36.83 -5.26 11.87
N HIS A 19 -37.74 -4.32 12.12
CA HIS A 19 -37.42 -2.97 12.60
C HIS A 19 -37.90 -2.90 14.06
N THR A 20 -37.01 -3.16 15.00
CA THR A 20 -37.27 -3.09 16.45
C THR A 20 -37.06 -1.66 16.93
N GLN A 21 -38.15 -0.97 17.27
CA GLN A 21 -38.13 0.18 18.15
C GLN A 21 -38.02 -0.28 19.60
N THR A 22 -37.22 0.42 20.40
CA THR A 22 -37.18 0.57 21.88
C THR A 22 -35.71 0.71 22.30
N ALA A 23 -35.28 1.57 23.21
CA ALA A 23 -35.91 2.56 24.06
C ALA A 23 -34.85 3.65 24.33
N ASN A 24 -35.29 4.88 24.61
CA ASN A 24 -34.40 5.99 24.94
C ASN A 24 -33.62 5.69 26.22
N ILE A 25 -32.33 5.37 26.07
CA ILE A 25 -31.37 5.29 27.18
C ILE A 25 -30.81 6.70 27.36
N ILE A 26 -31.16 7.34 28.48
CA ILE A 26 -30.56 8.60 28.92
C ILE A 26 -29.19 8.24 29.53
N GLU A 27 -28.14 8.32 28.73
CA GLU A 27 -26.77 8.17 29.22
C GLU A 27 -26.35 9.41 30.01
N ILE A 28 -26.32 9.25 31.33
CA ILE A 28 -25.68 10.17 32.26
C ILE A 28 -24.23 10.31 31.81
N GLN A 29 -23.87 11.49 31.31
CA GLN A 29 -22.53 11.82 30.85
C GLN A 29 -21.57 11.76 32.06
N ILE A 30 -20.82 10.67 32.17
CA ILE A 30 -19.62 10.64 33.01
C ILE A 30 -18.67 11.67 32.39
N PRO A 31 -18.12 12.63 33.14
CA PRO A 31 -17.20 13.60 32.58
C PRO A 31 -15.89 12.87 32.29
N THR A 32 -15.78 12.27 31.12
CA THR A 32 -14.51 11.82 30.56
C THR A 32 -13.75 13.09 30.19
N ASN A 33 -13.12 13.71 31.18
CA ASN A 33 -11.84 14.36 30.96
C ASN A 33 -10.89 13.25 30.48
N ALA A 34 -11.03 12.86 29.22
CA ALA A 34 -9.97 12.22 28.49
C ALA A 34 -8.85 13.26 28.48
N PRO A 35 -7.68 13.00 29.09
CA PRO A 35 -6.51 13.68 28.59
C PRO A 35 -6.44 13.24 27.13
N GLN A 36 -6.65 14.15 26.18
CA GLN A 36 -6.24 13.89 24.82
C GLN A 36 -4.78 13.49 24.91
N SER A 37 -4.50 12.19 24.75
CA SER A 37 -3.16 11.63 24.75
C SER A 37 -2.49 12.08 23.45
N SER A 38 -2.13 13.35 23.41
CA SER A 38 -0.87 13.75 22.83
C SER A 38 0.22 13.33 23.84
N THR A 39 0.34 12.02 24.09
CA THR A 39 1.59 11.49 24.63
C THR A 39 2.58 11.71 23.50
N SER A 40 3.23 12.87 23.50
CA SER A 40 4.20 13.25 22.49
C SER A 40 5.26 12.17 22.51
N CYS A 41 5.19 11.28 21.53
CA CYS A 41 6.14 10.20 21.39
C CYS A 41 7.46 10.73 20.78
N SER A 42 7.99 11.78 21.41
CA SER A 42 9.23 12.46 21.01
C SER A 42 10.47 11.62 21.32
N THR A 43 10.32 10.52 22.07
CA THR A 43 11.39 9.60 22.44
C THR A 43 11.60 8.45 21.44
N ALA A 44 10.65 8.21 20.52
CA ALA A 44 10.79 7.16 19.50
C ALA A 44 11.51 7.69 18.26
N THR A 45 12.69 7.14 17.96
CA THR A 45 13.51 7.53 16.81
C THR A 45 13.94 6.31 16.01
N TRP A 46 13.89 6.42 14.69
CA TRP A 46 14.43 5.39 13.81
C TRP A 46 15.96 5.35 13.88
N LEU A 47 16.51 4.14 14.08
CA LEU A 47 17.91 3.89 13.82
C LEU A 47 18.20 3.98 12.31
N VAL A 48 19.49 4.01 11.98
CA VAL A 48 19.95 3.94 10.58
C VAL A 48 19.36 2.71 9.89
N TRP A 49 19.06 2.87 8.60
CA TRP A 49 18.72 1.73 7.76
C TRP A 49 19.89 0.76 7.67
N SER A 50 19.59 -0.53 7.66
CA SER A 50 20.53 -1.54 7.17
C SER A 50 20.82 -1.34 5.70
N ASP A 51 21.89 -1.99 5.24
CA ASP A 51 22.19 -2.11 3.83
C ASP A 51 21.05 -2.82 3.08
N TRP A 52 20.96 -2.52 1.78
CA TRP A 52 20.03 -3.23 0.92
C TRP A 52 20.46 -4.69 0.77
N SER A 53 19.49 -5.60 0.77
CA SER A 53 19.67 -6.98 0.38
C SER A 53 20.19 -7.07 -1.06
N THR A 54 20.69 -8.24 -1.43
CA THR A 54 20.90 -8.55 -2.85
C THR A 54 19.59 -8.37 -3.62
N CYS A 55 19.71 -7.85 -4.84
CA CYS A 55 18.57 -7.75 -5.73
C CYS A 55 18.08 -9.16 -6.11
N SER A 56 16.76 -9.38 -6.12
CA SER A 56 16.19 -10.69 -6.44
C SER A 56 16.25 -11.07 -7.93
N ASP A 57 16.75 -10.17 -8.78
CA ASP A 57 16.92 -10.38 -10.22
C ASP A 57 18.00 -9.43 -10.74
N GLU A 58 18.50 -9.65 -11.96
CA GLU A 58 19.72 -9.00 -12.48
C GLU A 58 19.46 -7.95 -13.57
N CYS A 59 18.22 -7.81 -14.04
CA CYS A 59 17.87 -6.86 -15.11
C CYS A 59 16.37 -6.50 -15.10
N GLY A 60 16.01 -5.56 -15.97
CA GLY A 60 14.65 -5.25 -16.38
C GLY A 60 13.79 -4.58 -15.31
N SER A 61 14.39 -4.11 -14.21
CA SER A 61 13.64 -3.72 -13.00
C SER A 61 12.68 -4.84 -12.53
N CYS A 62 13.07 -6.10 -12.78
CA CYS A 62 12.32 -7.29 -12.40
C CYS A 62 12.56 -7.67 -10.93
N GLY A 63 13.74 -7.32 -10.41
CA GLY A 63 14.15 -7.64 -9.05
C GLY A 63 13.76 -6.56 -8.06
N VAL A 64 13.62 -6.98 -6.81
CA VAL A 64 13.49 -6.09 -5.66
C VAL A 64 14.62 -6.33 -4.67
N GLN A 65 15.00 -5.29 -3.94
CA GLN A 65 15.88 -5.36 -2.80
C GLN A 65 15.17 -4.78 -1.57
N MET A 66 15.50 -5.31 -0.41
CA MET A 66 14.86 -4.98 0.86
C MET A 66 15.87 -4.43 1.84
N ARG A 67 15.44 -3.53 2.72
CA ARG A 67 16.21 -3.07 3.87
C ARG A 67 15.30 -2.90 5.07
N THR A 68 15.87 -2.96 6.25
CA THR A 68 15.16 -2.78 7.52
C THR A 68 15.80 -1.71 8.39
N ARG A 69 15.02 -1.15 9.31
CA ARG A 69 15.49 -0.26 10.38
C ARG A 69 14.76 -0.60 11.68
N THR A 70 15.38 -0.27 12.80
CA THR A 70 14.84 -0.52 14.13
C THR A 70 14.33 0.77 14.74
N CYS A 71 13.17 0.73 15.39
CA CYS A 71 12.67 1.86 16.18
C CYS A 71 13.30 1.81 17.58
N LEU A 72 14.08 2.83 17.93
CA LEU A 72 14.61 3.01 19.28
C LEU A 72 13.63 3.85 20.08
N THR A 73 13.13 3.31 21.19
CA THR A 73 12.26 4.02 22.14
C THR A 73 12.56 3.54 23.57
N THR A 74 12.46 4.45 24.53
CA THR A 74 12.52 4.11 25.97
C THR A 74 11.14 3.80 26.56
N ASP A 75 10.07 4.06 25.81
CA ASP A 75 8.69 3.87 26.21
C ASP A 75 8.03 2.85 25.27
N SER A 76 7.46 1.78 25.83
CA SER A 76 6.79 0.71 25.07
C SER A 76 5.45 1.12 24.47
N THR A 77 4.85 2.20 24.95
CA THR A 77 3.62 2.78 24.37
C THR A 77 3.94 3.62 23.13
N CYS A 78 5.22 3.85 22.89
CA CYS A 78 5.75 4.71 21.85
C CYS A 78 6.17 3.90 20.61
N THR A 79 5.81 4.38 19.42
CA THR A 79 6.20 3.75 18.16
C THR A 79 6.68 4.81 17.17
N CYS A 80 7.65 4.45 16.34
CA CYS A 80 8.16 5.33 15.31
C CYS A 80 7.17 5.38 14.14
N SER A 81 6.86 6.58 13.64
CA SER A 81 5.98 6.73 12.48
C SER A 81 6.64 6.23 11.18
N GLY A 82 5.88 5.51 10.37
CA GLY A 82 6.31 4.95 9.08
C GLY A 82 6.72 3.48 9.16
N SER A 83 7.18 2.91 8.04
CA SER A 83 7.53 1.50 7.94
C SER A 83 8.92 1.19 8.52
N SER A 84 9.07 0.02 9.16
CA SER A 84 10.37 -0.57 9.53
C SER A 84 11.10 -1.23 8.36
N THR A 85 10.39 -1.44 7.24
CA THR A 85 10.89 -2.15 6.06
C THR A 85 10.78 -1.26 4.82
N GLY A 86 11.86 -1.20 4.05
CA GLY A 86 11.89 -0.58 2.73
C GLY A 86 12.03 -1.64 1.65
N VAL A 87 11.32 -1.46 0.54
CA VAL A 87 11.43 -2.29 -0.66
C VAL A 87 11.59 -1.37 -1.86
N GLN A 88 12.50 -1.68 -2.77
CA GLN A 88 12.64 -0.97 -4.03
C GLN A 88 13.02 -1.91 -5.17
N TYR A 89 12.65 -1.51 -6.40
CA TYR A 89 13.14 -2.18 -7.61
C TYR A 89 14.62 -1.88 -7.83
N CYS A 90 15.35 -2.84 -8.39
CA CYS A 90 16.78 -2.77 -8.65
C CYS A 90 17.13 -3.34 -10.02
N ASN A 91 18.38 -3.13 -10.45
CA ASN A 91 18.90 -3.57 -11.75
C ASN A 91 18.07 -3.06 -12.94
N LEU A 92 18.18 -1.74 -13.16
CA LEU A 92 17.38 -0.99 -14.13
C LEU A 92 17.78 -1.25 -15.59
N ASP A 93 18.92 -1.85 -15.85
CA ASP A 93 19.34 -2.13 -17.24
C ASP A 93 18.40 -3.13 -17.89
N ILE A 94 18.15 -2.99 -19.19
CA ILE A 94 17.21 -3.85 -19.90
C ILE A 94 17.61 -5.33 -19.82
N CYS A 95 16.63 -6.22 -19.68
CA CYS A 95 16.85 -7.63 -19.96
C CYS A 95 16.93 -7.86 -21.47
N ARG A 96 17.80 -8.79 -21.89
CA ARG A 96 17.87 -9.23 -23.29
C ARG A 96 16.92 -10.40 -23.52
N TYR A 97 16.52 -10.61 -24.78
CA TYR A 97 15.79 -11.81 -25.21
C TYR A 97 16.53 -13.07 -24.70
N PRO A 98 15.82 -14.10 -24.17
CA PRO A 98 14.38 -14.35 -24.26
C PRO A 98 13.52 -13.77 -23.13
N ARG A 99 14.09 -12.96 -22.24
CA ARG A 99 13.35 -12.38 -21.11
C ARG A 99 12.53 -11.16 -21.54
N THR A 100 11.48 -10.85 -20.78
CA THR A 100 10.76 -9.57 -20.90
C THR A 100 11.74 -8.42 -20.63
N THR A 101 11.84 -7.47 -21.56
CA THR A 101 12.82 -6.37 -21.50
C THR A 101 12.74 -5.56 -20.21
N CYS A 102 11.52 -5.21 -19.79
CA CYS A 102 11.21 -4.55 -18.52
C CYS A 102 10.02 -5.25 -17.86
N CYS A 103 10.09 -5.47 -16.55
CA CYS A 103 9.00 -6.08 -15.77
C CYS A 103 8.05 -5.03 -15.19
N ASN A 104 6.91 -5.49 -14.66
CA ASN A 104 5.91 -4.65 -13.98
C ASN A 104 5.41 -3.51 -14.91
N ASN A 105 5.28 -2.28 -14.38
CA ASN A 105 4.88 -1.10 -15.15
C ASN A 105 6.07 -0.28 -15.67
N PHE A 106 7.28 -0.85 -15.64
CA PHE A 106 8.47 -0.18 -16.15
C PHE A 106 8.49 -0.23 -17.69
N ARG A 107 8.97 0.85 -18.30
CA ARG A 107 9.14 0.96 -19.75
C ARG A 107 10.58 1.25 -20.07
N VAL A 108 11.00 0.86 -21.27
CA VAL A 108 12.32 1.23 -21.79
C VAL A 108 12.35 2.74 -21.96
N THR A 109 13.31 3.40 -21.32
CA THR A 109 13.53 4.84 -21.40
C THR A 109 15.03 5.12 -21.53
N SER A 110 15.37 6.19 -22.25
CA SER A 110 16.75 6.68 -22.30
C SER A 110 17.09 7.40 -21.00
N TYR A 111 18.12 6.94 -20.31
CA TYR A 111 18.62 7.54 -19.07
C TYR A 111 20.15 7.52 -19.07
N LEU A 112 20.77 8.69 -18.95
CA LEU A 112 22.23 8.86 -18.95
C LEU A 112 22.95 8.15 -20.12
N GLY A 113 22.37 8.21 -21.33
CA GLY A 113 22.96 7.64 -22.54
C GLY A 113 22.83 6.11 -22.69
N ARG A 114 22.06 5.44 -21.82
CA ARG A 114 21.73 4.01 -21.91
C ARG A 114 20.23 3.76 -21.82
N PHE A 115 19.80 2.58 -22.26
CA PHE A 115 18.42 2.14 -22.09
C PHE A 115 18.22 1.53 -20.69
N ALA A 116 17.27 2.07 -19.94
CA ALA A 116 16.90 1.60 -18.62
C ALA A 116 15.38 1.40 -18.51
N CYS A 117 14.96 0.53 -17.60
CA CYS A 117 13.58 0.24 -17.27
C CYS A 117 13.13 1.18 -16.15
N LEU A 118 12.48 2.28 -16.52
CA LEU A 118 12.03 3.32 -15.60
C LEU A 118 10.51 3.43 -15.58
N ASN A 119 9.97 3.84 -14.44
CA ASN A 119 8.54 4.06 -14.32
C ASN A 119 8.21 5.33 -15.10
N ALA A 120 7.27 5.24 -16.05
CA ALA A 120 6.90 6.38 -16.88
C ALA A 120 6.46 7.57 -16.03
N THR A 121 5.83 7.35 -14.88
CA THR A 121 5.40 8.43 -13.98
C THR A 121 6.54 9.08 -13.20
N ALA A 122 7.71 8.44 -13.10
CA ALA A 122 8.84 8.98 -12.33
C ALA A 122 9.68 9.99 -13.12
N LEU A 123 9.43 10.16 -14.42
CA LEU A 123 10.18 11.05 -15.30
C LEU A 123 9.42 12.34 -15.67
N GLU A 124 8.17 12.47 -15.22
CA GLU A 124 7.29 13.63 -15.48
C GLU A 124 7.07 14.48 -14.22
N GLY A 125 8.03 14.47 -13.28
CA GLY A 125 8.05 15.37 -12.13
C GLY A 125 8.44 16.80 -12.49
#